data_AF-A0A7W9NGD3-F1
#
_entry.id   AF-A0A7W9NGD3-F1
#
_cell.length_a   1.000
_cell.length_b   1.000
_cell.length_c   1.000
_cell.angle_alpha   90.00
_cell.angle_beta   90.00
_cell.angle_gamma   90.00
#
_symmetry.space_group_name_H-M   'P 1'
#
loop_
_entity.id
_entity.type
_entity.pdbx_description
1 polymer ?
#
loop_
_entity_poly.entity_id
_entity_poly.type
_entity_poly.pdbx_seq_one_letter_code
_entity_poly.pdbx_strand_id
1 'polypeptide(L)'
;MAPGPVRGLPDRLVLDLAPGPGTTIVACCRVAGRLREILLADGFTPVATTSGSKGMQVYASVAVEDPSAPSAYAKALAQQLARQTSKSVTATIAKAAREGRVFIDWSQNNPAKTTISLA
;
A
#
# COMPACT_ATOMS: atom_id res chain seq x y z
N MET A 1 -17.91 -13.77 29.29
CA MET A 1 -16.98 -13.23 28.29
C MET A 1 -17.82 -12.55 27.23
N ALA A 2 -17.81 -11.21 27.19
CA ALA A 2 -18.56 -10.47 26.17
C ALA A 2 -17.96 -10.76 24.79
N PRO A 3 -18.77 -10.84 23.71
CA PRO A 3 -18.21 -10.92 22.36
C PRO A 3 -17.30 -9.70 22.15
N GLY A 4 -16.10 -9.97 21.62
CA GLY A 4 -15.18 -8.90 21.24
C GLY A 4 -15.82 -7.97 20.19
N PRO A 5 -15.26 -6.77 19.98
CA PRO A 5 -15.81 -5.81 19.03
C PRO A 5 -15.97 -6.45 17.64
N VAL A 6 -17.18 -6.35 17.08
CA VAL A 6 -17.47 -6.78 15.72
C VAL A 6 -16.73 -5.85 14.77
N ARG A 7 -15.76 -6.39 14.02
CA ARG A 7 -15.06 -5.63 12.97
C ARG A 7 -15.94 -5.59 11.72
N GLY A 8 -16.23 -4.38 11.25
CA GLY A 8 -16.92 -4.18 9.97
C GLY A 8 -16.07 -4.62 8.77
N LEU A 9 -16.69 -4.63 7.60
CA LEU A 9 -15.99 -4.86 6.34
C LEU A 9 -14.99 -3.72 6.09
N PRO A 10 -13.83 -3.99 5.46
CA PRO A 10 -12.89 -2.96 5.10
C PRO A 10 -13.53 -1.91 4.18
N ASP A 11 -13.33 -0.63 4.51
CA ASP A 11 -13.83 0.51 3.74
C ASP A 11 -12.70 1.28 3.02
N ARG A 12 -11.44 0.87 3.25
CA ARG A 12 -10.25 1.48 2.67
C ARG A 12 -9.24 0.43 2.19
N LEU A 13 -8.66 0.71 1.04
CA LEU A 13 -7.42 0.12 0.54
C LEU A 13 -6.24 1.03 0.94
N VAL A 14 -5.11 0.44 1.31
CA VAL A 14 -3.87 1.17 1.59
C VAL A 14 -2.65 0.55 0.88
N LEU A 15 -1.79 1.38 0.31
CA LEU A 15 -0.46 1.00 -0.18
C LEU A 15 0.57 1.89 0.51
N ASP A 16 1.30 1.33 1.48
CA ASP A 16 2.32 2.07 2.22
C ASP A 16 3.68 1.97 1.52
N LEU A 17 4.25 3.12 1.17
CA LEU A 17 5.47 3.26 0.39
C LEU A 17 6.63 3.63 1.31
N ALA A 18 7.48 2.65 1.56
CA ALA A 18 8.69 2.83 2.37
C ALA A 18 9.93 2.92 1.47
N PRO A 19 10.73 4.00 1.56
CA PRO A 19 12.01 4.04 0.86
C PRO A 19 12.96 3.01 1.47
N GLY A 20 13.53 2.15 0.62
CA GLY A 20 14.67 1.32 1.00
C GLY A 20 15.97 2.12 1.06
N PRO A 21 17.07 1.52 1.54
CA PRO A 21 18.38 2.17 1.56
C PRO A 21 18.77 2.70 0.18
N GLY A 22 19.37 3.88 0.12
CA GLY A 22 19.73 4.56 -1.13
C GLY A 22 18.55 5.18 -1.89
N THR A 23 17.32 5.13 -1.35
CA THR A 23 16.16 5.81 -1.91
C THR A 23 15.59 6.86 -0.96
N THR A 24 14.71 7.72 -1.47
CA THR A 24 14.13 8.84 -0.72
C THR A 24 12.62 8.91 -0.93
N ILE A 25 11.95 9.79 -0.19
CA ILE A 25 10.53 10.09 -0.39
C ILE A 25 10.21 10.53 -1.82
N VAL A 26 11.16 11.13 -2.55
CA VAL A 26 10.98 11.49 -3.96
C VAL A 26 10.79 10.25 -4.84
N ALA A 27 11.52 9.17 -4.54
CA ALA A 27 11.30 7.88 -5.20
C ALA A 27 9.92 7.32 -4.87
N CYS A 28 9.46 7.45 -3.61
CA CYS A 28 8.10 7.07 -3.22
C CYS A 28 7.05 7.88 -3.99
N CYS A 29 7.21 9.19 -4.17
CA CYS A 29 6.27 10.02 -4.93
C CYS A 29 6.12 9.55 -6.39
N ARG A 30 7.23 9.14 -7.02
CA ARG A 30 7.19 8.58 -8.39
C ARG A 30 6.41 7.26 -8.44
N VAL A 31 6.59 6.40 -7.44
CA VAL A 31 5.82 5.15 -7.32
C VAL A 31 4.35 5.44 -7.04
N ALA A 32 4.04 6.40 -6.15
CA ALA A 32 2.69 6.83 -5.85
C ALA A 32 1.96 7.38 -7.09
N GLY A 33 2.65 8.13 -7.95
CA GLY A 33 2.09 8.61 -9.23
C GLY A 33 1.63 7.47 -10.14
N ARG A 34 2.46 6.43 -10.27
CA ARG A 34 2.10 5.23 -11.05
C ARG A 34 0.96 4.43 -10.42
N LEU A 35 0.96 4.30 -9.09
CA LEU A 35 -0.15 3.67 -8.39
C LEU A 35 -1.45 4.45 -8.58
N ARG A 36 -1.39 5.79 -8.56
CA ARG A 36 -2.54 6.65 -8.83
C ARG A 36 -3.11 6.41 -10.23
N GLU A 37 -2.27 6.31 -11.25
CA GLU A 37 -2.72 6.04 -12.63
C GLU A 37 -3.46 4.69 -12.72
N ILE A 38 -2.90 3.64 -12.13
CA ILE A 38 -3.51 2.31 -12.13
C ILE A 38 -4.83 2.30 -11.34
N LEU A 39 -4.83 2.88 -10.14
CA LEU A 39 -6.02 2.95 -9.29
C LEU A 39 -7.16 3.72 -9.97
N LEU A 40 -6.86 4.83 -10.66
CA LEU A 40 -7.86 5.56 -11.45
C LEU A 40 -8.40 4.73 -12.61
N ALA A 41 -7.55 4.00 -13.32
CA ALA A 41 -7.97 3.12 -14.41
C ALA A 41 -8.86 1.97 -13.91
N ASP A 42 -8.62 1.49 -12.69
CA ASP A 42 -9.40 0.45 -12.03
C ASP A 42 -10.68 1.01 -11.36
N GLY A 43 -10.96 2.32 -11.49
CA GLY A 43 -12.19 2.96 -11.00
C GLY A 43 -12.15 3.48 -9.56
N PHE A 44 -10.97 3.52 -8.93
CA PHE A 44 -10.80 4.06 -7.58
C PHE A 44 -10.51 5.56 -7.59
N THR A 45 -10.75 6.21 -6.44
CA THR A 45 -10.37 7.60 -6.19
C THR A 45 -9.20 7.64 -5.18
N PRO A 46 -7.94 7.57 -5.64
CA PRO A 46 -6.80 7.49 -4.75
C PRO A 46 -6.42 8.85 -4.14
N VAL A 47 -6.03 8.83 -2.87
CA VAL A 47 -5.47 9.97 -2.13
C VAL A 47 -4.09 9.59 -1.61
N ALA A 48 -3.09 10.43 -1.87
CA ALA A 48 -1.74 10.24 -1.37
C ALA A 48 -1.48 11.14 -0.17
N THR A 49 -0.79 10.60 0.84
CA THR A 49 -0.41 11.35 2.04
C THR A 49 0.97 10.95 2.52
N THR A 50 1.73 11.89 3.08
CA THR A 50 3.04 11.58 3.68
C THR A 50 2.85 10.86 5.01
N SER A 51 3.69 9.87 5.33
CA SER A 51 3.48 9.08 6.55
C SER A 51 3.87 9.78 7.86
N GLY A 52 4.37 11.02 7.80
CA GLY A 52 4.95 11.73 8.94
C GLY A 52 6.33 11.18 9.37
N SER A 53 6.87 10.22 8.63
CA SER A 53 8.19 9.64 8.85
C SER A 53 8.99 9.64 7.54
N LYS A 54 9.49 8.50 7.08
CA LYS A 54 10.35 8.41 5.89
C LYS A 54 9.60 8.21 4.58
N GLY A 55 8.31 7.86 4.62
CA GLY A 55 7.56 7.35 3.47
C GLY A 55 6.25 8.08 3.23
N MET A 56 5.35 7.42 2.52
CA MET A 56 4.02 7.94 2.19
C MET A 56 3.04 6.80 1.99
N GLN A 57 1.75 7.05 2.16
CA GLN A 57 0.69 6.10 1.86
C GLN A 57 -0.17 6.59 0.68
N VAL A 58 -0.69 5.62 -0.08
CA VAL A 58 -1.76 5.84 -1.05
C VAL A 58 -2.99 5.09 -0.56
N TYR A 59 -4.08 5.81 -0.33
CA TYR A 59 -5.36 5.27 0.10
C TYR A 59 -6.38 5.34 -1.03
N ALA A 60 -7.35 4.43 -1.01
CA ALA A 60 -8.58 4.56 -1.80
C ALA A 60 -9.77 4.03 -1.00
N SER A 61 -10.93 4.66 -1.14
CA SER A 61 -12.18 4.12 -0.60
C SER A 61 -12.59 2.87 -1.36
N VAL A 62 -13.04 1.84 -0.63
CA VAL A 62 -13.54 0.58 -1.20
C VAL A 62 -14.85 0.20 -0.53
N ALA A 63 -15.72 -0.46 -1.27
CA ALA A 63 -16.88 -1.17 -0.72
C ALA A 63 -16.72 -2.63 -1.14
N VAL A 64 -16.57 -3.53 -0.16
CA VAL A 64 -16.32 -4.94 -0.42
C VAL A 64 -17.32 -5.80 0.32
N GLU A 65 -17.72 -6.91 -0.28
CA GLU A 65 -18.49 -7.98 0.37
C GLU A 65 -17.57 -9.02 0.99
N ASP A 66 -16.37 -9.22 0.40
CA ASP A 66 -15.31 -10.08 0.91
C ASP A 66 -14.23 -9.26 1.64
N PRO A 67 -14.04 -9.46 2.96
CA PRO A 67 -12.97 -8.80 3.74
C PRO A 67 -11.56 -9.05 3.20
N SER A 68 -11.33 -10.11 2.43
CA SER A 68 -10.01 -10.47 1.91
C SER A 68 -9.63 -9.72 0.63
N ALA A 69 -10.62 -9.20 -0.10
CA ALA A 69 -10.45 -8.62 -1.43
C ALA A 69 -9.44 -7.45 -1.48
N PRO A 70 -9.43 -6.47 -0.55
CA PRO A 70 -8.46 -5.37 -0.59
C PRO A 70 -7.01 -5.85 -0.43
N SER A 71 -6.79 -6.86 0.43
CA SER A 71 -5.47 -7.44 0.65
C SER A 71 -4.96 -8.20 -0.58
N ALA A 72 -5.83 -8.99 -1.22
CA ALA A 72 -5.52 -9.69 -2.45
C ALA A 72 -5.19 -8.72 -3.60
N TYR A 73 -6.01 -7.68 -3.76
CA TYR A 73 -5.80 -6.64 -4.76
C TYR A 73 -4.49 -5.88 -4.54
N ALA A 74 -4.25 -5.39 -3.32
CA ALA A 74 -3.03 -4.66 -2.96
C ALA A 74 -1.76 -5.48 -3.27
N LYS A 75 -1.78 -6.77 -2.92
CA LYS A 75 -0.67 -7.68 -3.16
C LYS A 75 -0.43 -7.88 -4.65
N ALA A 76 -1.49 -8.13 -5.42
CA ALA A 76 -1.39 -8.34 -6.86
C ALA A 76 -0.82 -7.09 -7.56
N LEU A 77 -1.32 -5.90 -7.21
CA LEU A 77 -0.86 -4.62 -7.75
C LEU A 77 0.60 -4.34 -7.39
N ALA A 78 0.99 -4.52 -6.13
CA ALA A 78 2.38 -4.34 -5.69
C ALA A 78 3.33 -5.29 -6.45
N GLN A 79 2.95 -6.56 -6.61
CA GLN A 79 3.74 -7.53 -7.34
C GLN A 79 3.82 -7.21 -8.83
N GLN A 80 2.73 -6.73 -9.45
CA GLN A 80 2.74 -6.28 -10.84
C GLN A 80 3.72 -5.13 -11.05
N LEU A 81 3.66 -4.10 -10.19
CA LEU A 81 4.54 -2.94 -10.31
C LEU A 81 6.02 -3.30 -10.05
N ALA A 82 6.26 -4.21 -9.10
CA ALA A 82 7.59 -4.77 -8.86
C ALA A 82 8.13 -5.57 -10.06
N ARG A 83 7.28 -6.27 -10.81
CA ARG A 83 7.70 -6.96 -12.05
C ARG A 83 8.03 -5.98 -13.17
N GLN A 84 7.20 -4.95 -13.36
CA GLN A 84 7.39 -3.95 -14.42
C GLN A 84 8.62 -3.05 -14.18
N THR A 85 8.96 -2.80 -12.91
CA THR A 85 10.06 -1.90 -12.54
C THR A 85 10.91 -2.47 -11.40
N SER A 86 11.43 -3.67 -11.62
CA SER A 86 12.18 -4.45 -10.62
C SER A 86 13.45 -3.75 -10.08
N LYS A 87 13.99 -2.79 -10.83
CA LYS A 87 15.16 -1.99 -10.42
C LYS A 87 14.84 -0.91 -9.39
N SER A 88 13.59 -0.44 -9.31
CA SER A 88 13.20 0.68 -8.45
C SER A 88 12.08 0.35 -7.45
N VAL A 89 11.38 -0.78 -7.63
CA VAL A 89 10.25 -1.19 -6.79
C VAL A 89 10.41 -2.64 -6.33
N THR A 90 9.99 -2.91 -5.10
CA THR A 90 9.88 -4.26 -4.54
C THR A 90 8.55 -4.43 -3.81
N ALA A 91 7.97 -5.63 -3.88
CA ALA A 91 6.81 -6.05 -3.08
C ALA A 91 7.19 -7.09 -2.01
N THR A 92 8.49 -7.36 -1.86
CA THR A 92 9.03 -8.38 -0.95
C THR A 92 9.28 -7.77 0.42
N ILE A 93 8.72 -8.40 1.46
CA ILE A 93 8.79 -7.92 2.84
C ILE A 93 10.23 -7.93 3.39
N ALA A 94 11.06 -8.89 2.97
CA ALA A 94 12.45 -9.00 3.46
C ALA A 94 13.24 -7.70 3.24
N LYS A 95 13.86 -7.17 4.29
CA LYS A 95 14.62 -5.90 4.24
C LYS A 95 15.76 -5.93 3.20
N ALA A 96 16.42 -7.08 3.04
CA ALA A 96 17.47 -7.29 2.04
C ALA A 96 16.97 -7.06 0.60
N ALA A 97 15.68 -7.21 0.33
CA ALA A 97 15.09 -6.97 -0.98
C ALA A 97 14.79 -5.50 -1.26
N ARG A 98 15.18 -4.55 -0.39
CA ARG A 98 14.81 -3.12 -0.50
C ARG A 98 15.96 -2.22 -0.90
N GLU A 99 17.20 -2.72 -0.96
CA GLU A 99 18.36 -1.92 -1.40
C GLU A 99 18.08 -1.27 -2.76
N GLY A 100 18.25 0.06 -2.84
CA GLY A 100 18.01 0.86 -4.05
C GLY A 100 16.55 0.93 -4.52
N ARG A 101 15.59 0.44 -3.74
CA ARG A 101 14.19 0.26 -4.16
C ARG A 101 13.18 0.81 -3.16
N VAL A 102 12.04 1.26 -3.66
CA VAL A 102 10.86 1.55 -2.84
C VAL A 102 10.12 0.24 -2.58
N PHE A 103 9.84 -0.03 -1.30
CA PHE A 103 8.99 -1.14 -0.90
C PHE A 103 7.53 -0.69 -0.86
N ILE A 104 6.67 -1.44 -1.53
CA ILE A 104 5.21 -1.29 -1.45
C ILE A 104 4.70 -2.30 -0.42
N ASP A 105 4.42 -1.83 0.79
CA ASP A 105 3.82 -2.63 1.85
C ASP A 105 2.30 -2.78 1.63
N TRP A 106 1.96 -3.78 0.83
CA TRP A 106 0.58 -4.22 0.61
C TRP A 106 -0.03 -4.91 1.82
N SER A 107 0.79 -5.38 2.77
CA SER A 107 0.34 -6.23 3.88
C SER A 107 -0.44 -5.47 4.95
N GLN A 108 -0.43 -4.13 4.89
CA GLN A 108 -1.21 -3.24 5.76
C GLN A 108 -2.73 -3.44 5.63
N ASN A 109 -3.20 -4.02 4.52
CA ASN A 109 -4.61 -4.39 4.32
C ASN A 109 -5.02 -5.69 5.04
N ASN A 110 -4.11 -6.35 5.76
CA ASN A 110 -4.47 -7.48 6.59
C ASN A 110 -5.31 -6.97 7.77
N PRO A 111 -6.52 -7.53 8.02
CA PRO A 111 -7.35 -7.12 9.15
C PRO A 111 -6.62 -7.16 10.51
N ALA A 112 -5.61 -8.00 10.69
CA ALA A 112 -4.83 -8.05 11.92
C ALA A 112 -3.84 -6.88 12.12
N LYS A 113 -3.70 -5.99 11.13
CA LYS A 113 -2.79 -4.85 11.16
C LYS A 113 -3.53 -3.52 11.29
N THR A 114 -2.78 -2.49 11.71
CA THR A 114 -3.23 -1.11 11.74
C THR A 114 -2.21 -0.24 11.01
N THR A 115 -2.71 0.79 10.33
CA THR A 115 -1.88 1.81 9.68
C THR A 115 -2.20 3.16 10.30
N ILE A 116 -1.20 4.03 10.44
CA ILE A 116 -1.39 5.39 10.94
C ILE A 116 -2.41 6.09 10.05
N SER A 117 -3.48 6.60 10.66
CA SER A 117 -4.42 7.49 9.97
C SER A 117 -3.92 8.92 10.11
N LEU A 118 -4.06 9.70 9.04
CA LEU A 118 -3.97 11.15 9.10
C LEU A 118 -5.41 11.67 9.03
N ALA A 119 -5.75 12.55 9.96
CA ALA A 119 -7.07 13.17 10.08
C ALA A 119 -7.32 14.14 8.93
#